data_AF-X7Z942-F1
#
_entry.id   AF-X7Z942-F1
#
_cell.length_a   1.000
_cell.length_b   1.000
_cell.length_c   1.000
_cell.angle_alpha   90.00
_cell.angle_beta   90.00
_cell.angle_gamma   90.00
#
_symmetry.space_group_name_H-M   'P 1'
#
loop_
_entity.id
_entity.type
_entity.pdbx_description
1 polymer ?
#
loop_
_entity_poly.entity_id
_entity_poly.type
_entity_poly.pdbx_seq_one_letter_code
_entity_poly.pdbx_strand_id
1 'polypeptide(L)' 'MAKAASRGTGVLDKEIEVLQELLAEFRDRVLDSYPDNVDAAAVGNWQLLAAIDALVEGDKTGANYHFAWFQALSHVATGG' A
#
# COMPACT_ATOMS: atom_id res chain seq x y z
N MET A 1 30.62 3.22 -18.15
CA MET A 1 29.79 3.08 -16.93
C MET A 1 28.32 3.48 -17.18
N ALA A 2 27.67 3.10 -18.29
CA ALA A 2 26.31 3.60 -18.59
C ALA A 2 25.33 2.56 -19.17
N LYS A 3 25.59 1.25 -19.05
CA LYS A 3 24.70 0.22 -19.62
C LYS A 3 24.16 -0.80 -18.62
N ALA A 4 24.51 -0.66 -17.34
CA ALA A 4 24.01 -1.51 -16.26
C ALA A 4 22.92 -0.83 -15.40
N ALA A 5 22.85 0.50 -15.39
CA ALA A 5 21.83 1.23 -14.62
C ALA A 5 20.43 1.12 -15.24
N SER A 6 20.32 1.12 -16.58
CA SER A 6 19.04 1.17 -17.28
C SER A 6 18.23 -0.13 -17.27
N ARG A 7 18.81 -1.26 -16.87
CA ARG A 7 18.08 -2.54 -16.72
C ARG A 7 17.47 -2.73 -15.34
N GLY A 8 18.01 -2.07 -14.31
CA GLY A 8 17.48 -2.11 -12.95
C GLY A 8 16.45 -1.02 -12.70
N THR A 9 16.66 0.19 -13.23
CA THR A 9 15.75 1.32 -13.02
C THR A 9 14.39 1.11 -13.67
N GLY A 10 14.33 0.66 -14.93
CA GLY A 10 13.04 0.52 -15.63
C GLY A 10 12.12 -0.58 -15.09
N VAL A 11 12.66 -1.58 -14.38
CA VAL A 11 11.83 -2.58 -13.68
C VAL A 11 11.31 -1.99 -12.36
N LEU A 12 12.17 -1.28 -11.61
CA LEU A 12 11.78 -0.60 -10.39
C LEU A 12 10.72 0.49 -10.64
N ASP A 13 10.90 1.31 -11.69
CA ASP A 13 9.92 2.35 -12.08
C ASP A 13 8.55 1.72 -12.37
N LYS A 14 8.53 0.57 -13.06
CA LYS A 14 7.30 -0.18 -13.32
C LYS A 14 6.68 -0.78 -12.05
N GLU A 15 7.50 -1.28 -11.12
CA GLU A 15 7.01 -1.81 -9.84
C GLU A 15 6.38 -0.70 -8.99
N ILE A 16 6.92 0.52 -9.06
CA ILE A 16 6.37 1.71 -8.40
C ILE A 16 5.05 2.13 -9.07
N GLU A 17 4.98 2.16 -10.39
CA GLU A 17 3.73 2.46 -11.11
C GLU A 17 2.62 1.46 -10.72
N VAL A 18 2.93 0.16 -10.72
CA VAL A 18 1.97 -0.88 -10.32
C VAL A 18 1.54 -0.73 -8.86
N LEU A 19 2.47 -0.38 -7.96
CA LEU A 19 2.14 -0.11 -6.56
C LEU A 19 1.15 1.06 -6.42
N GLN A 20 1.39 2.15 -7.15
CA GLN A 20 0.52 3.33 -7.13
C GLN A 20 -0.86 3.06 -7.74
N GLU A 21 -0.93 2.27 -8.81
CA GLU A 21 -2.19 1.81 -9.40
C GLU A 21 -3.02 0.98 -8.41
N LEU A 22 -2.40 0.00 -7.75
CA LEU A 22 -3.08 -0.81 -6.73
C LEU A 22 -3.52 0.03 -5.54
N LEU A 23 -2.71 1.01 -5.12
CA LEU A 23 -3.05 1.91 -4.02
C LEU A 23 -4.29 2.75 -4.37
N ALA A 24 -4.39 3.24 -5.60
CA ALA A 24 -5.57 3.95 -6.10
C ALA A 24 -6.79 3.02 -6.20
N GLU A 25 -6.64 1.81 -6.73
CA GLU A 25 -7.73 0.82 -6.86
C GLU A 25 -8.35 0.49 -5.49
N PHE A 26 -7.53 0.17 -4.49
CA PHE A 26 -8.01 -0.17 -3.16
C PHE A 26 -8.60 1.03 -2.42
N ARG A 27 -8.02 2.23 -2.59
CA ARG A 27 -8.62 3.48 -2.08
C ARG A 27 -10.03 3.65 -2.65
N ASP A 28 -10.18 3.58 -3.96
CA ASP A 28 -11.45 3.86 -4.63
C ASP A 28 -12.50 2.82 -4.23
N ARG A 29 -12.14 1.53 -4.19
CA ARG A 29 -13.00 0.45 -3.68
C ARG A 29 -13.50 0.71 -2.25
N VAL A 30 -12.60 1.16 -1.36
CA VAL A 30 -12.95 1.46 0.04
C VAL A 30 -13.89 2.66 0.12
N LEU A 31 -13.61 3.74 -0.62
CA LEU A 31 -14.41 4.96 -0.61
C LEU A 31 -15.79 4.75 -1.24
N ASP A 32 -15.89 3.99 -2.33
CA ASP A 32 -17.16 3.66 -2.99
C ASP A 32 -18.10 2.84 -2.09
N SER A 33 -17.52 2.08 -1.16
CA SER A 33 -18.28 1.25 -0.21
C SER A 33 -18.57 1.96 1.12
N TYR A 34 -18.04 3.18 1.31
CA TYR A 34 -18.18 3.95 2.53
C TYR A 34 -19.48 4.78 2.56
N PRO A 35 -20.15 4.91 3.72
CA PRO A 35 -19.83 4.30 5.01
C PRO A 35 -20.40 2.88 5.19
N ASP A 36 -21.28 2.43 4.30
CA ASP A 36 -22.24 1.37 4.62
C ASP A 36 -21.66 -0.05 4.61
N ASN A 37 -20.75 -0.38 3.68
CA ASN A 37 -20.27 -1.74 3.44
C ASN A 37 -18.75 -1.81 3.25
N VAL A 38 -18.01 -1.14 4.13
CA VAL A 38 -16.54 -1.09 4.06
C VAL A 38 -15.93 -2.47 4.33
N ASP A 39 -15.30 -3.06 3.31
CA ASP A 39 -14.57 -4.33 3.41
C ASP A 39 -13.25 -4.15 4.16
N ALA A 40 -13.16 -4.73 5.37
CA ALA A 40 -11.96 -4.66 6.20
C ALA A 40 -10.72 -5.26 5.51
N ALA A 41 -10.87 -6.26 4.65
CA ALA A 41 -9.75 -6.81 3.90
C ALA A 41 -9.23 -5.81 2.85
N ALA A 42 -10.13 -5.08 2.19
CA ALA A 42 -9.75 -4.02 1.26
C ALA A 42 -9.03 -2.86 1.96
N VAL A 43 -9.50 -2.47 3.16
CA VAL A 43 -8.82 -1.44 3.99
C VAL A 43 -7.45 -1.92 4.43
N GLY A 44 -7.32 -3.18 4.86
CA GLY A 44 -6.03 -3.76 5.26
C GLY A 44 -5.03 -3.80 4.11
N ASN A 45 -5.46 -4.23 2.92
CA ASN A 45 -4.62 -4.20 1.72
C ASN A 45 -4.18 -2.78 1.37
N TRP A 46 -5.09 -1.80 1.46
CA TRP A 46 -4.76 -0.40 1.22
C TRP A 46 -3.69 0.12 2.20
N GLN A 47 -3.83 -0.18 3.50
CA GLN A 47 -2.86 0.20 4.53
C GLN A 47 -1.49 -0.45 4.30
N LEU A 48 -1.44 -1.72 3.91
CA LEU A 48 -0.18 -2.41 3.63
C LEU A 48 0.52 -1.84 2.39
N LEU A 49 -0.22 -1.55 1.32
CA LEU A 49 0.32 -0.92 0.11
C LEU A 49 0.86 0.48 0.42
N ALA A 50 0.14 1.29 1.21
CA ALA A 50 0.61 2.60 1.64
C ALA A 50 1.88 2.53 2.51
N ALA A 51 2.03 1.47 3.32
CA ALA A 51 3.27 1.26 4.07
C ALA A 51 4.46 0.95 3.15
N ILE A 52 4.25 0.16 2.09
CA ILE A 52 5.28 -0.15 1.09
C ILE A 52 5.64 1.10 0.27
N ASP A 53 4.64 1.89 -0.13
CA ASP A 53 4.83 3.15 -0.87
C ASP A 53 5.67 4.15 -0.07
N ALA A 54 5.35 4.34 1.21
CA ALA A 54 6.15 5.16 2.11
C ALA A 54 7.60 4.64 2.28
N LEU A 55 7.83 3.31 2.26
CA LEU A 55 9.18 2.75 2.28
C LEU A 55 9.96 3.03 0.99
N VAL A 56 9.30 2.98 -0.16
CA VAL A 56 9.89 3.34 -1.46
C VAL A 56 10.32 4.81 -1.47
N GLU A 57 9.51 5.70 -0.90
CA GLU A 57 9.81 7.13 -0.77
C GLU A 57 10.85 7.45 0.32
N GLY A 58 11.20 6.48 1.16
CA GLY A 58 12.09 6.66 2.31
C GLY A 58 11.44 7.28 3.54
N ASP A 59 10.11 7.44 3.56
CA ASP A 59 9.33 7.87 4.72
C ASP A 59 9.08 6.72 5.71
N LYS A 60 10.04 6.55 6.62
CA LYS A 60 9.94 5.55 7.69
C LYS A 60 8.81 5.82 8.68
N THR A 61 8.42 7.09 8.87
CA THR A 61 7.35 7.43 9.81
C THR A 61 6.00 7.05 9.23
N GLY A 62 5.74 7.42 7.97
CA GLY A 62 4.56 7.00 7.22
C GLY A 62 4.44 5.49 7.12
N ALA A 63 5.54 4.80 6.78
CA ALA A 63 5.58 3.34 6.70
C ALA A 63 5.15 2.68 8.01
N ASN A 64 5.73 3.11 9.15
CA ASN A 64 5.39 2.57 10.46
C ASN A 64 3.94 2.90 10.85
N TYR A 65 3.45 4.10 10.52
CA TYR A 65 2.07 4.50 10.79
C TYR A 65 1.07 3.58 10.06
N HIS A 66 1.25 3.41 8.74
CA HIS A 66 0.35 2.59 7.95
C HIS A 66 0.40 1.11 8.35
N PHE A 67 1.59 0.60 8.65
CA PHE A 67 1.76 -0.78 9.11
C PHE A 67 1.12 -1.02 10.49
N ALA A 68 1.24 -0.07 11.43
CA ALA A 68 0.60 -0.19 12.75
C ALA A 68 -0.92 -0.28 12.63
N TRP A 69 -1.52 0.48 11.71
CA TRP A 69 -2.97 0.41 11.44
C TRP A 69 -3.40 -0.89 10.77
N PHE A 70 -2.60 -1.41 9.83
CA PHE A 70 -2.82 -2.74 9.27
C PHE A 70 -2.81 -3.82 10.37
N GLN A 71 -1.84 -3.76 11.28
CA GLN A 71 -1.77 -4.68 12.42
C GLN A 71 -3.02 -4.54 13.29
N ALA A 72 -3.39 -3.33 13.69
CA ALA A 72 -4.57 -3.09 14.53
C ALA A 72 -5.84 -3.65 13.88
N LEU A 73 -6.05 -3.41 12.58
CA LEU A 73 -7.19 -3.95 11.84
C LEU A 73 -7.19 -5.48 11.76
N SER A 74 -6.02 -6.08 11.51
CA SER A 74 -5.85 -7.53 11.44
C SER A 74 -6.16 -8.20 12.79
N HIS A 75 -5.76 -7.58 13.91
CA HIS A 75 -6.07 -8.09 15.24
C HIS A 75 -7.58 -8.09 15.50
N VAL A 76 -8.29 -7.03 15.10
CA VAL A 76 -9.75 -6.95 15.21
C VAL A 76 -10.42 -8.06 14.38
N ALA A 77 -9.95 -8.32 13.16
CA ALA A 77 -10.50 -9.36 12.30
C ALA A 77 -10.31 -10.79 12.85
N THR A 78 -9.25 -11.04 13.61
CA THR A 78 -8.97 -12.36 14.22
C THR A 78 -9.55 -12.57 15.61
N GLY A 79 -9.99 -11.49 16.27
CA GLY A 79 -10.43 -11.50 17.67
C GLY A 79 -11.94 -11.32 17.87
N GLY A 80 -12.74 -11.40 16.81
CA GLY A 80 -14.20 -11.29 16.84
C GLY A 80 -14.93 -12.63 16.82
#